data_AF-A0A316Z435-F1
#
_entry.id   AF-A0A316Z435-F1
#
_cell.length_a   1.000
_cell.length_b   1.000
_cell.length_c   1.000
_cell.angle_alpha   90.00
_cell.angle_beta   90.00
_cell.angle_gamma   90.00
#
_symmetry.space_group_name_H-M   'P 1'
#
loop_
_entity.id
_entity.type
_entity.pdbx_description
1 polymer ?
#
loop_
_entity_poly.entity_id
_entity_poly.type
_entity_poly.pdbx_seq_one_letter_code
_entity_poly.pdbx_strand_id
1 'polypeptide(L)'
;VNDTIIELGLSLLHEKIRQQNPALAAQIHIFSSFFYKRLTENKDKAAGFESVRKWAKTNVFEKKYLVVPINEHLHWYLAIVVNPSFCIAPHALEKRAIEEAERTADSRYRGWLKDSTTVCIFDSLGGKHQAVRTNLAGYLTRQHLSLRAQTPPGELKKEELLKTEHIDVAMPQQPNLSDCGVYVLHTFECFF
;
A
#
# COMPACT_ATOMS: atom_id res chain seq x y z
N VAL A 1 -13.38 17.35 4.86
CA VAL A 1 -13.53 16.02 5.52
C VAL A 1 -12.41 15.83 6.54
N ASN A 2 -12.67 15.30 7.73
CA ASN A 2 -11.65 15.09 8.77
C ASN A 2 -11.22 13.61 8.88
N ASP A 3 -10.19 13.33 9.67
CA ASP A 3 -9.63 11.99 9.87
C ASP A 3 -10.67 10.96 10.31
N THR A 4 -11.51 11.31 11.29
CA THR A 4 -12.55 10.41 11.83
C THR A 4 -13.53 9.95 10.76
N ILE A 5 -13.93 10.85 9.85
CA ILE A 5 -14.84 10.50 8.76
C ILE A 5 -14.15 9.60 7.72
N ILE A 6 -12.87 9.85 7.41
CA ILE A 6 -12.10 8.98 6.50
C ILE A 6 -11.93 7.58 7.09
N GLU A 7 -11.51 7.49 8.36
CA GLU A 7 -11.29 6.21 9.03
C GLU A 7 -12.59 5.41 9.16
N LEU A 8 -13.68 6.07 9.55
CA LEU A 8 -15.00 5.43 9.61
C LEU A 8 -15.46 4.97 8.23
N GLY A 9 -15.37 5.82 7.21
CA GLY A 9 -15.80 5.51 5.84
C GLY A 9 -15.05 4.32 5.26
N LEU A 10 -13.72 4.31 5.36
CA LEU A 10 -12.90 3.19 4.90
C LEU A 10 -13.20 1.90 5.69
N SER A 11 -13.44 1.99 6.99
CA SER A 11 -13.80 0.82 7.82
C SER A 11 -15.14 0.23 7.41
N LEU A 12 -16.15 1.07 7.14
CA LEU A 12 -17.46 0.63 6.67
C LEU A 12 -17.38 -0.02 5.28
N LEU A 13 -16.61 0.58 4.36
CA LEU A 13 -16.39 0.00 3.03
C LEU A 13 -15.64 -1.32 3.11
N HIS A 14 -14.63 -1.45 3.97
CA HIS A 14 -13.92 -2.72 4.19
C HIS A 14 -14.82 -3.80 4.78
N GLU A 15 -15.71 -3.44 5.70
CA GLU A 15 -16.69 -4.38 6.27
C GLU A 15 -17.70 -4.84 5.21
N LYS A 16 -18.16 -3.94 4.33
CA LYS A 16 -18.99 -4.29 3.18
C LYS A 16 -18.27 -5.31 2.26
N ILE A 17 -16.99 -5.07 1.95
CA ILE A 17 -16.17 -6.05 1.19
C ILE A 17 -16.06 -7.36 1.96
N ARG A 18 -15.87 -7.34 3.29
CA ARG A 18 -15.77 -8.54 4.11
C ARG A 18 -17.04 -9.39 4.05
N GLN A 19 -18.21 -8.77 4.06
CA GLN A 19 -19.49 -9.47 3.96
C GLN A 19 -19.70 -10.09 2.59
N GLN A 20 -19.25 -9.43 1.51
CA GLN A 20 -19.44 -9.89 0.13
C GLN A 20 -18.35 -10.87 -0.33
N ASN A 21 -17.10 -10.62 0.06
CA ASN A 21 -15.92 -11.39 -0.30
C ASN A 21 -14.89 -11.40 0.85
N PRO A 22 -15.06 -12.31 1.82
CA PRO A 22 -14.16 -12.42 2.97
C PRO A 22 -12.70 -12.66 2.59
N ALA A 23 -12.47 -13.41 1.51
CA ALA A 23 -11.13 -13.74 1.02
C ALA A 23 -10.39 -12.50 0.51
N LEU A 24 -11.07 -11.62 -0.22
CA LEU A 24 -10.49 -10.33 -0.65
C LEU A 24 -10.25 -9.43 0.56
N ALA A 25 -11.21 -9.31 1.48
CA ALA A 25 -11.07 -8.47 2.66
C ALA A 25 -9.85 -8.86 3.52
N ALA A 26 -9.56 -10.15 3.64
CA ALA A 26 -8.38 -10.65 4.36
C ALA A 26 -7.05 -10.24 3.71
N GLN A 27 -7.04 -9.99 2.40
CA GLN A 27 -5.87 -9.55 1.64
C GLN A 27 -5.62 -8.04 1.70
N ILE A 28 -6.54 -7.26 2.29
CA ILE A 28 -6.46 -5.81 2.41
C ILE A 28 -6.04 -5.44 3.84
N HIS A 29 -5.05 -4.57 3.96
CA HIS A 29 -4.71 -3.90 5.21
C HIS A 29 -4.88 -2.39 5.04
N ILE A 30 -5.68 -1.77 5.89
CA ILE A 30 -5.92 -0.32 5.88
C ILE A 30 -5.19 0.30 7.07
N PHE A 31 -4.28 1.22 6.77
CA PHE A 31 -3.61 2.03 7.79
C PHE A 31 -4.51 3.19 8.23
N SER A 32 -4.31 3.67 9.46
CA SER A 32 -4.90 4.94 9.91
C SER A 32 -4.33 6.11 9.13
N SER A 33 -5.05 7.22 9.07
CA SER A 33 -4.58 8.44 8.37
C SER A 33 -3.32 9.03 9.01
N PHE A 34 -3.08 8.72 10.28
CA PHE A 34 -1.89 9.16 11.02
C PHE A 34 -0.61 8.40 10.63
N PHE A 35 -0.71 7.25 9.96
CA PHE A 35 0.44 6.39 9.67
C PHE A 35 1.50 7.13 8.85
N TYR A 36 1.09 7.69 7.71
CA TYR A 36 2.04 8.33 6.81
C TYR A 36 2.65 9.58 7.45
N LYS A 37 1.81 10.40 8.11
CA LYS A 37 2.27 11.57 8.87
C LYS A 37 3.34 11.21 9.89
N ARG A 38 3.14 10.14 10.66
CA ARG A 38 4.08 9.70 11.69
C ARG A 38 5.36 9.11 11.10
N LEU A 39 5.24 8.37 10.00
CA LEU A 39 6.38 7.84 9.24
C LEU A 39 7.31 8.96 8.74
N THR A 40 6.76 10.10 8.33
CA THR A 40 7.50 11.22 7.74
C THR A 40 7.77 12.38 8.69
N GLU A 41 7.37 12.28 9.96
CA GLU A 41 7.53 13.35 10.94
C GLU A 41 9.00 13.64 11.26
N ASN A 42 9.85 12.61 11.21
CA ASN A 42 11.29 12.73 11.42
C ASN A 42 12.04 12.80 10.08
N LYS A 43 13.05 13.68 10.00
CA LYS A 43 13.97 13.76 8.85
C LYS A 43 14.80 12.49 8.70
N ASP A 44 15.13 11.83 9.82
CA ASP A 44 15.76 10.52 9.80
C ASP A 44 14.72 9.45 9.50
N LYS A 45 14.86 8.83 8.32
CA LYS A 45 14.00 7.76 7.83
C LYS A 45 14.04 6.51 8.72
N ALA A 46 15.14 6.24 9.43
CA ALA A 46 15.23 5.11 10.35
C ALA A 46 14.40 5.37 11.61
N ALA A 47 14.56 6.54 12.23
CA ALA A 47 13.75 6.96 13.37
C ALA A 47 12.25 7.07 13.01
N GLY A 48 11.92 7.58 11.82
CA GLY A 48 10.55 7.61 11.30
C GLY A 48 9.94 6.22 11.21
N PHE A 49 10.66 5.24 10.65
CA PHE A 49 10.22 3.85 10.62
C PHE A 49 10.02 3.26 12.02
N GLU A 50 10.96 3.46 12.94
CA GLU A 50 10.84 2.87 14.29
C GLU A 50 9.56 3.36 15.00
N SER A 51 9.15 4.61 14.76
CA SER A 51 7.92 5.16 15.32
C SER A 51 6.63 4.48 14.81
N VAL A 52 6.67 3.87 13.62
CA VAL A 52 5.52 3.20 12.98
C VAL A 52 5.70 1.68 12.81
N ARG A 53 6.82 1.12 13.27
CA ARG A 53 7.20 -0.29 13.10
C ARG A 53 6.11 -1.26 13.56
N LYS A 54 5.38 -0.91 14.64
CA LYS A 54 4.32 -1.73 15.24
C LYS A 54 2.90 -1.35 14.80
N TRP A 55 2.74 -0.45 13.82
CA TRP A 55 1.42 0.03 13.39
C TRP A 55 0.70 -0.96 12.48
N ALA A 56 1.44 -1.83 11.79
CA ALA A 56 0.85 -2.95 11.08
C ALA A 56 0.40 -4.03 12.08
N LYS A 57 -0.92 -4.28 12.15
CA LYS A 57 -1.51 -5.33 13.01
C LYS A 57 -1.10 -6.75 12.60
N THR A 58 -0.73 -6.93 11.33
CA THR A 58 -0.37 -8.21 10.72
C THR A 58 0.86 -8.02 9.86
N ASN A 59 1.50 -9.11 9.44
CA ASN A 59 2.58 -9.05 8.46
C ASN A 59 2.07 -8.42 7.15
N VAL A 60 2.66 -7.29 6.76
CA VAL A 60 2.25 -6.54 5.56
C VAL A 60 2.55 -7.30 4.27
N PHE A 61 3.52 -8.22 4.27
CA PHE A 61 3.92 -8.99 3.09
C PHE A 61 2.97 -10.15 2.77
N GLU A 62 2.15 -10.56 3.74
CA GLU A 62 1.08 -11.55 3.50
C GLU A 62 -0.14 -10.92 2.82
N LYS A 63 -0.21 -9.58 2.80
CA LYS A 63 -1.32 -8.84 2.19
C LYS A 63 -1.07 -8.64 0.71
N LYS A 64 -2.16 -8.50 -0.05
CA LYS A 64 -2.12 -8.12 -1.46
C LYS A 64 -2.21 -6.62 -1.63
N TYR A 65 -2.91 -5.94 -0.72
CA TYR A 65 -3.15 -4.50 -0.78
C TYR A 65 -2.86 -3.85 0.57
N LEU A 66 -2.04 -2.80 0.57
CA LEU A 66 -1.90 -1.89 1.69
C LEU A 66 -2.50 -0.55 1.30
N VAL A 67 -3.52 -0.12 2.04
CA VAL A 67 -4.26 1.11 1.79
C VAL A 67 -3.81 2.15 2.79
N VAL A 68 -3.30 3.28 2.29
CA VAL A 68 -2.73 4.37 3.08
C VAL A 68 -3.47 5.66 2.71
N PRO A 69 -4.48 6.07 3.49
CA PRO A 69 -5.06 7.41 3.34
C PRO A 69 -4.04 8.45 3.79
N ILE A 70 -3.84 9.50 2.98
CA ILE A 70 -2.84 10.54 3.26
C ILE A 70 -3.51 11.91 3.26
N ASN A 71 -3.18 12.70 4.26
CA ASN A 71 -3.56 14.10 4.37
C ASN A 71 -2.30 14.96 4.51
N GLU A 72 -2.01 15.74 3.48
CA GLU A 72 -0.94 16.73 3.50
C GLU A 72 -1.52 18.09 3.13
N HIS A 73 -1.20 19.14 3.89
CA HIS A 73 -1.63 20.51 3.59
C HIS A 73 -3.16 20.66 3.36
N LEU A 74 -3.98 19.98 4.16
CA LEU A 74 -5.45 19.96 4.05
C LEU A 74 -5.98 19.30 2.77
N HIS A 75 -5.16 18.50 2.10
CA HIS A 75 -5.50 17.75 0.90
C HIS A 75 -5.46 16.24 1.15
N TRP A 76 -6.59 15.58 0.93
CA TRP A 76 -6.73 14.15 1.04
C TRP A 76 -6.49 13.44 -0.29
N TYR A 77 -5.66 12.41 -0.26
CA TYR A 77 -5.46 11.52 -1.38
C TYR A 77 -5.17 10.09 -0.88
N LEU A 78 -5.22 9.11 -1.77
CA LEU A 78 -5.09 7.71 -1.41
C LEU A 78 -3.87 7.08 -2.07
N ALA A 79 -3.04 6.41 -1.28
CA ALA A 79 -2.02 5.52 -1.80
C ALA A 79 -2.44 4.06 -1.58
N ILE A 80 -2.34 3.23 -2.61
CA ILE A 80 -2.54 1.79 -2.52
C ILE A 80 -1.25 1.09 -2.97
N VAL A 81 -0.62 0.36 -2.06
CA VAL A 81 0.50 -0.54 -2.38
C VAL A 81 -0.08 -1.88 -2.80
N VAL A 82 0.16 -2.26 -4.05
CA VAL A 82 -0.21 -3.56 -4.61
C VAL A 82 0.99 -4.50 -4.51
N ASN A 83 0.75 -5.73 -4.08
CA ASN A 83 1.72 -6.81 -4.00
C ASN A 83 2.99 -6.46 -3.20
N PRO A 84 2.89 -6.04 -1.93
CA PRO A 84 4.03 -5.58 -1.11
C PRO A 84 5.17 -6.60 -0.99
N SER A 85 4.90 -7.91 -1.10
CA SER A 85 5.94 -8.95 -1.02
C SER A 85 6.90 -8.98 -2.20
N PHE A 86 6.49 -8.47 -3.37
CA PHE A 86 7.29 -8.55 -4.60
C PHE A 86 8.51 -7.63 -4.61
N CYS A 87 8.66 -6.72 -3.64
CA CYS A 87 9.87 -5.91 -3.49
C CYS A 87 11.01 -6.72 -2.86
N ILE A 88 10.77 -7.99 -2.53
CA ILE A 88 11.74 -8.92 -1.97
C ILE A 88 11.88 -10.10 -2.93
N ALA A 89 13.07 -10.29 -3.50
CA ALA A 89 13.30 -11.25 -4.58
C ALA A 89 12.92 -12.70 -4.22
N PRO A 90 13.30 -13.26 -3.04
CA PRO A 90 12.84 -14.59 -2.65
C PRO A 90 11.32 -14.76 -2.65
N HIS A 91 10.58 -13.80 -2.07
CA HIS A 91 9.12 -13.85 -2.04
C HIS A 91 8.50 -13.70 -3.43
N ALA A 92 9.10 -12.88 -4.29
CA ALA A 92 8.64 -12.72 -5.67
C ALA A 92 8.81 -14.02 -6.47
N LEU A 93 9.94 -14.73 -6.31
CA LEU A 93 10.19 -16.01 -6.96
C LEU A 93 9.25 -17.11 -6.47
N GLU A 94 9.05 -17.20 -5.15
CA GLU A 94 8.13 -18.16 -4.54
C GLU A 94 6.69 -17.95 -5.04
N LYS A 95 6.19 -16.71 -5.01
CA LYS A 95 4.84 -16.41 -5.50
C LYS A 95 4.67 -16.70 -6.99
N ARG A 96 5.68 -16.36 -7.81
CA ARG A 96 5.65 -16.69 -9.23
C ARG A 96 5.56 -18.21 -9.43
N ALA A 97 6.37 -18.99 -8.74
CA ALA A 97 6.33 -20.45 -8.85
C ALA A 97 4.96 -21.04 -8.47
N ILE A 98 4.33 -20.53 -7.40
CA ILE A 98 2.97 -20.94 -7.00
C ILE A 98 1.95 -20.56 -8.08
N GLU A 99 1.95 -19.31 -8.54
CA GLU A 99 1.04 -18.85 -9.59
C GLU A 99 1.21 -19.60 -10.91
N GLU A 100 2.43 -19.98 -11.27
CA GLU A 100 2.72 -20.80 -12.45
C GLU A 100 2.21 -22.24 -12.32
N ALA A 101 2.28 -22.82 -11.11
CA ALA A 101 1.78 -24.16 -10.82
C ALA A 101 0.24 -24.21 -10.80
N GLU A 102 -0.42 -23.13 -10.39
CA GLU A 102 -1.90 -23.00 -10.34
C GLU A 102 -2.52 -22.52 -11.67
N ARG A 103 -1.69 -22.23 -12.68
CA ARG A 103 -2.08 -21.59 -13.93
C ARG A 103 -2.98 -22.50 -14.80
N THR A 104 -4.26 -22.17 -14.88
CA THR A 104 -5.19 -22.72 -15.88
C THR A 104 -5.15 -21.92 -17.19
N ALA A 105 -5.44 -22.57 -18.31
CA ALA A 105 -5.30 -22.02 -19.67
C ALA A 105 -6.14 -20.75 -19.96
N ASP A 106 -7.06 -20.37 -19.08
CA ASP A 106 -8.01 -19.27 -19.27
C ASP A 106 -7.55 -17.93 -18.64
N SER A 107 -6.41 -17.90 -17.93
CA SER A 107 -5.91 -16.71 -17.22
C SER A 107 -5.13 -15.74 -18.12
N ARG A 108 -5.70 -15.34 -19.27
CA ARG A 108 -5.09 -14.36 -20.20
C ARG A 108 -5.39 -12.89 -19.86
N TYR A 109 -6.14 -12.63 -18.80
CA TYR A 109 -6.40 -11.26 -18.34
C TYR A 109 -5.45 -10.85 -17.18
N ARG A 110 -4.92 -9.63 -17.31
CA ARG A 110 -4.07 -8.85 -16.37
C ARG A 110 -2.55 -8.96 -16.57
N GLY A 111 -2.06 -8.26 -17.58
CA GLY A 111 -0.63 -7.95 -17.75
C GLY A 111 -0.16 -6.80 -16.83
N TRP A 112 1.11 -6.89 -16.43
CA TRP A 112 1.95 -5.91 -15.73
C TRP A 112 1.76 -5.69 -14.21
N LEU A 113 0.54 -5.71 -13.65
CA LEU A 113 0.33 -5.56 -12.19
C LEU A 113 0.65 -6.82 -11.37
N LYS A 114 0.86 -7.97 -12.02
CA LYS A 114 1.02 -9.26 -11.33
C LYS A 114 2.41 -9.45 -10.68
N ASP A 115 3.44 -8.80 -11.21
CA ASP A 115 4.82 -9.26 -10.98
C ASP A 115 5.75 -8.29 -10.24
N SER A 116 5.20 -7.19 -9.72
CA SER A 116 5.99 -6.19 -8.99
C SER A 116 5.21 -5.60 -7.84
N THR A 117 5.92 -5.07 -6.84
CA THR A 117 5.31 -4.18 -5.86
C THR A 117 5.10 -2.84 -6.52
N THR A 118 3.86 -2.35 -6.51
CA THR A 118 3.49 -1.07 -7.13
C THR A 118 2.84 -0.15 -6.12
N VAL A 119 3.30 1.10 -6.01
CA VAL A 119 2.60 2.16 -5.28
C VAL A 119 1.74 2.95 -6.26
N CYS A 120 0.42 2.76 -6.16
CA CYS A 120 -0.58 3.51 -6.92
C CYS A 120 -1.02 4.73 -6.11
N ILE A 121 -0.92 5.92 -6.70
CA ILE A 121 -1.39 7.17 -6.09
C ILE A 121 -2.65 7.64 -6.80
N PHE A 122 -3.69 7.91 -6.02
CA PHE A 122 -4.97 8.41 -6.48
C PHE A 122 -5.19 9.80 -5.89
N ASP A 123 -5.04 10.81 -6.73
CA ASP A 123 -5.19 12.22 -6.37
C ASP A 123 -6.15 12.93 -7.33
N SER A 124 -7.28 13.39 -6.80
CA SER A 124 -8.29 14.13 -7.54
C SER A 124 -7.92 15.58 -7.85
N LEU A 125 -6.82 16.12 -7.30
CA LEU A 125 -6.23 17.41 -7.68
C LEU A 125 -5.02 17.28 -8.61
N GLY A 126 -4.56 16.06 -8.91
CA GLY A 126 -3.49 15.83 -9.90
C GLY A 126 -2.08 16.20 -9.43
N GLY A 127 -1.79 16.12 -8.13
CA GLY A 127 -0.47 16.36 -7.57
C GLY A 127 0.56 15.27 -7.91
N LYS A 128 1.85 15.64 -7.88
CA LYS A 128 2.97 14.69 -8.00
C LYS A 128 3.47 14.29 -6.62
N HIS A 129 3.43 13.00 -6.31
CA HIS A 129 3.68 12.48 -4.96
C HIS A 129 5.00 11.68 -4.86
N GLN A 130 6.10 12.24 -5.35
CA GLN A 130 7.41 11.55 -5.39
C GLN A 130 7.94 11.17 -4.01
N ALA A 131 7.72 12.03 -3.01
CA ALA A 131 8.12 11.76 -1.63
C ALA A 131 7.38 10.53 -1.07
N VAL A 132 6.07 10.47 -1.27
CA VAL A 132 5.21 9.35 -0.82
C VAL A 132 5.70 8.03 -1.37
N ARG A 133 5.96 7.97 -2.68
CA ARG A 133 6.50 6.80 -3.36
C ARG A 133 7.78 6.30 -2.72
N THR A 134 8.72 7.22 -2.50
CA THR A 134 10.03 6.91 -1.89
C THR A 134 9.88 6.46 -0.43
N ASN A 135 9.00 7.11 0.32
CA ASN A 135 8.79 6.84 1.73
C ASN A 135 8.10 5.49 1.95
N LEU A 136 7.07 5.16 1.16
CA LEU A 136 6.38 3.87 1.24
C LEU A 136 7.29 2.71 0.79
N ALA A 137 8.06 2.87 -0.30
CA ALA A 137 9.06 1.87 -0.69
C ALA A 137 10.11 1.67 0.42
N GLY A 138 10.60 2.77 1.00
CA GLY A 138 11.55 2.74 2.11
C GLY A 138 10.99 2.14 3.40
N TYR A 139 9.68 2.27 3.63
CA TYR A 139 8.97 1.60 4.72
C TYR A 139 8.95 0.09 4.52
N LEU A 140 8.59 -0.41 3.32
CA LEU A 140 8.57 -1.85 3.04
C LEU A 140 9.95 -2.48 3.24
N THR A 141 11.01 -1.87 2.71
CA THR A 141 12.38 -2.38 2.92
C THR A 141 12.71 -2.50 4.40
N ARG A 142 12.43 -1.46 5.20
CA ARG A 142 12.72 -1.48 6.64
C ARG A 142 11.85 -2.48 7.39
N GLN A 143 10.57 -2.61 7.02
CA GLN A 143 9.67 -3.59 7.62
C GLN A 143 10.15 -5.02 7.39
N HIS A 144 10.62 -5.33 6.17
CA HIS A 144 11.18 -6.64 5.87
C HIS A 144 12.42 -6.95 6.71
N LEU A 145 13.38 -6.02 6.74
CA LEU A 145 14.60 -6.16 7.53
C LEU A 145 14.30 -6.33 9.03
N SER A 146 13.28 -5.62 9.52
CA SER A 146 12.83 -5.68 10.90
C SER A 146 12.21 -7.02 11.31
N LEU A 147 11.49 -7.67 10.39
CA LEU A 147 10.94 -9.01 10.60
C LEU A 147 12.04 -10.07 10.54
N ARG A 148 13.03 -9.92 9.64
CA ARG A 148 14.19 -10.84 9.56
C ARG A 148 15.16 -10.71 10.73
N ALA A 149 15.33 -9.53 11.32
CA ALA A 149 16.19 -9.37 12.50
C ALA A 149 15.70 -10.18 13.72
N GLN A 150 14.45 -10.69 13.69
CA GLN A 150 13.91 -11.64 14.68
C GLN A 150 14.17 -13.11 14.30
N THR A 151 14.92 -13.36 13.22
CA THR A 151 15.30 -14.66 12.63
C THR A 151 16.84 -14.69 12.48
N PRO A 152 17.54 -15.83 12.53
CA PRO A 152 19.02 -15.85 12.47
C PRO A 152 19.60 -15.10 11.26
N PRO A 153 20.80 -14.51 11.40
CA PRO A 153 21.27 -13.47 10.49
C PRO A 153 21.79 -14.07 9.18
N GLY A 154 21.17 -13.69 8.07
CA GLY A 154 21.82 -13.63 6.76
C GLY A 154 21.80 -12.16 6.33
N GLU A 155 22.95 -11.58 5.99
CA GLU A 155 23.03 -10.23 5.45
C GLU A 155 22.15 -10.14 4.19
N LEU A 156 21.20 -9.20 4.19
CA LEU A 156 20.40 -8.93 3.00
C LEU A 156 21.27 -8.17 2.02
N LYS A 157 21.66 -8.82 0.94
CA LYS A 157 22.35 -8.12 -0.13
C LYS A 157 21.38 -7.15 -0.79
N LYS A 158 21.86 -5.97 -1.16
CA LYS A 158 21.04 -4.95 -1.84
C LYS A 158 20.39 -5.53 -3.11
N GLU A 159 21.02 -6.54 -3.71
CA GLU A 159 20.53 -7.31 -4.85
C GLU A 159 19.22 -8.11 -4.59
N GLU A 160 18.86 -8.39 -3.33
CA GLU A 160 17.61 -9.09 -2.97
C GLU A 160 16.40 -8.16 -2.92
N LEU A 161 16.60 -6.84 -3.00
CA LEU A 161 15.53 -5.85 -3.04
C LEU A 161 15.17 -5.52 -4.49
N LEU A 162 13.96 -5.89 -4.88
CA LEU A 162 13.41 -5.54 -6.19
C LEU A 162 12.88 -4.11 -6.17
N LYS A 163 13.02 -3.44 -7.32
CA LYS A 163 12.52 -2.08 -7.50
C LYS A 163 11.01 -2.06 -7.30
N THR A 164 10.55 -1.12 -6.49
CA THR A 164 9.13 -0.80 -6.35
C THR A 164 8.72 0.12 -7.51
N GLU A 165 7.68 -0.26 -8.23
CA GLU A 165 7.12 0.55 -9.31
C GLU A 165 6.11 1.56 -8.76
N HIS A 166 5.85 2.61 -9.55
CA HIS A 166 5.00 3.72 -9.12
C HIS A 166 4.11 4.19 -10.25
N ILE A 167 2.83 4.45 -9.94
CA ILE A 167 1.84 4.91 -10.91
C ILE A 167 1.03 6.05 -10.27
N ASP A 168 0.95 7.21 -10.93
CA ASP A 168 -0.12 8.18 -10.67
C ASP A 168 -1.33 7.74 -11.50
N VAL A 169 -2.41 7.35 -10.83
CA VAL A 169 -3.57 6.78 -11.49
C VAL A 169 -4.42 7.91 -12.08
N ALA A 170 -4.68 7.83 -13.38
CA ALA A 170 -5.61 8.73 -14.03
C ALA A 170 -7.02 8.53 -13.46
N MET A 171 -7.60 9.59 -12.91
CA MET A 171 -8.91 9.55 -12.26
C MET A 171 -9.67 10.86 -12.48
N PRO A 172 -11.01 10.87 -12.31
CA PRO A 172 -11.81 12.09 -12.36
C PRO A 172 -11.26 13.14 -11.41
N GLN A 173 -11.07 14.35 -11.93
CA GLN A 173 -10.58 15.48 -11.14
C GLN A 173 -11.76 16.15 -10.43
N GLN A 174 -11.54 16.63 -9.21
CA GLN A 174 -12.55 17.37 -8.47
C GLN A 174 -12.62 18.82 -8.96
N PRO A 175 -13.82 19.44 -8.98
CA PRO A 175 -14.00 20.83 -9.41
C PRO A 175 -13.70 21.85 -8.29
N ASN A 176 -13.45 21.40 -7.06
CA ASN A 176 -13.24 22.24 -5.88
C ASN A 176 -12.06 21.72 -5.03
N LEU A 177 -11.82 22.33 -3.87
CA LEU A 177 -10.72 21.98 -2.97
C LEU A 177 -11.18 21.28 -1.68
N SER A 178 -12.47 21.02 -1.51
CA SER A 178 -13.05 20.48 -0.27
C SER A 178 -13.42 19.00 -0.34
N ASP A 179 -13.60 18.48 -1.55
CA ASP A 179 -14.19 17.15 -1.78
C ASP A 179 -13.13 16.05 -1.90
N CYS A 180 -11.85 16.39 -1.80
CA CYS A 180 -10.71 15.45 -1.84
C CYS A 180 -10.95 14.21 -0.95
N GLY A 181 -11.48 14.39 0.25
CA GLY A 181 -11.79 13.27 1.16
C GLY A 181 -12.95 12.38 0.70
N VAL A 182 -13.94 12.92 0.00
CA VAL A 182 -15.02 12.12 -0.61
C VAL A 182 -14.48 11.31 -1.78
N TYR A 183 -13.59 11.91 -2.58
CA TYR A 183 -12.89 11.21 -3.66
C TYR A 183 -12.02 10.06 -3.15
N VAL A 184 -11.40 10.18 -1.97
CA VAL A 184 -10.67 9.07 -1.33
C VAL A 184 -11.60 7.87 -1.08
N LEU A 185 -12.78 8.09 -0.49
CA LEU A 185 -13.74 7.02 -0.20
C LEU A 185 -14.29 6.40 -1.50
N HIS A 186 -14.65 7.23 -2.47
CA HIS A 186 -15.14 6.78 -3.77
C HIS A 186 -14.08 5.97 -4.54
N THR A 187 -12.82 6.41 -4.49
CA THR A 187 -11.69 5.70 -5.10
C THR A 187 -11.52 4.31 -4.49
N PHE A 188 -11.59 4.21 -3.15
CA PHE A 188 -11.50 2.93 -2.47
C PHE A 188 -12.63 1.99 -2.92
N GLU A 189 -13.87 2.47 -2.98
CA GLU A 189 -15.02 1.68 -3.43
C GLU A 189 -14.92 1.27 -4.90
N CYS A 190 -14.34 2.09 -5.78
CA CYS A 190 -14.16 1.72 -7.20
C CYS A 190 -13.00 0.74 -7.43
N PHE A 191 -11.98 0.77 -6.57
CA PHE A 191 -10.80 -0.08 -6.72
C PHE A 191 -11.06 -1.53 -6.30
N PHE A 192 -11.90 -1.76 -5.29
CA PHE A 192 -12.18 -3.08 -4.70
C PHE A 192 -13.58 -3.59 -5.04
#